data_AF-L0KVL8-F1
#
_entry.id   AF-L0KVL8-F1
#
_cell.length_a   1.000
_cell.length_b   1.000
_cell.length_c   1.000
_cell.angle_alpha   90.00
_cell.angle_beta   90.00
_cell.angle_gamma   90.00
#
_symmetry.space_group_name_H-M   'P 1'
#
loop_
_entity.id
_entity.type
_entity.pdbx_description
1 polymer ?
#
loop_
_entity_poly.entity_id
_entity_poly.type
_entity_poly.pdbx_seq_one_letter_code
_entity_poly.pdbx_strand_id
1 'polypeptide(L)'
;MNKMETYFLGLIGVVIIAILIMIVYMMSLQTSGYNTGYGSMMGSGYGGMMGTGYNQQGGMMGAGYGQQGGMMGSGYIYPYNVEGIKTEFKSNGETIYYTGFNETGKRIPTSYGPQWIYMHGGGCVNCHGVDGQGGVPVMMGYTVPADITYASLTTEENPPFTDEAIRAAIRNGLEPSGESLSPTMPRWQMSDKDLNDTLEYIKTL
;
A
#
# COMPACT_ATOMS: atom_id res chain seq x y z
N MET A 1 2.35 -26.47 -52.76
CA MET A 1 2.92 -26.20 -51.43
C MET A 1 4.23 -26.98 -51.34
N ASN A 2 5.35 -26.28 -51.20
CA ASN A 2 6.68 -26.89 -51.20
C ASN A 2 6.90 -27.63 -49.88
N LYS A 3 7.70 -28.71 -49.88
CA LYS A 3 7.98 -29.50 -48.65
C LYS A 3 8.42 -28.60 -47.48
N MET A 4 9.21 -27.55 -47.77
CA MET A 4 9.66 -26.54 -46.81
C MET A 4 8.52 -25.76 -46.13
N GLU A 5 7.46 -25.39 -46.86
CA GLU A 5 6.30 -24.68 -46.30
C GLU A 5 5.48 -25.58 -45.38
N THR A 6 5.42 -26.89 -45.69
CA THR A 6 4.73 -27.87 -44.86
C THR A 6 5.44 -28.07 -43.52
N TYR A 7 6.77 -28.11 -43.52
CA TYR A 7 7.57 -28.17 -42.29
C TYR A 7 7.50 -26.88 -41.46
N PHE A 8 7.47 -25.72 -42.11
CA PHE A 8 7.33 -24.44 -41.43
C PHE A 8 5.99 -24.30 -40.72
N LEU A 9 4.89 -24.64 -41.40
CA LEU A 9 3.55 -24.65 -40.80
C LEU A 9 3.42 -25.72 -39.70
N GLY A 10 4.06 -26.87 -39.87
CA GLY A 10 4.13 -27.91 -38.84
C GLY A 10 4.84 -27.44 -37.56
N LEU A 11 5.96 -26.73 -37.70
CA LEU A 11 6.72 -26.20 -36.56
C LEU A 11 5.95 -25.11 -35.81
N ILE A 12 5.26 -24.22 -36.53
CA ILE A 12 4.36 -23.22 -35.92
C ILE A 12 3.23 -23.92 -35.15
N GLY A 13 2.63 -24.97 -35.72
CA GLY A 13 1.60 -25.75 -35.05
C GLY A 13 2.08 -26.35 -33.72
N VAL A 14 3.28 -26.92 -33.69
CA VAL A 14 3.88 -27.49 -32.47
C VAL A 14 4.15 -26.42 -31.41
N VAL A 15 4.65 -25.25 -31.81
CA VAL A 15 4.90 -24.14 -30.87
C VAL A 15 3.60 -23.62 -30.27
N ILE A 16 2.54 -23.47 -31.07
CA ILE A 16 1.22 -23.03 -30.58
C ILE A 16 0.66 -24.05 -29.57
N ILE A 17 0.75 -25.35 -29.88
CA ILE A 17 0.29 -26.41 -28.97
C ILE A 17 1.06 -26.38 -27.65
N ALA A 18 2.38 -26.18 -27.69
CA ALA A 18 3.20 -26.07 -26.48
C ALA A 18 2.82 -24.85 -25.61
N ILE A 19 2.54 -23.70 -26.25
CA ILE A 19 2.07 -22.48 -25.56
C ILE A 19 0.70 -22.72 -24.92
N LEU A 20 -0.23 -23.36 -25.64
CA LEU A 20 -1.56 -23.67 -25.10
C LEU A 20 -1.49 -24.62 -23.91
N ILE A 21 -0.64 -25.65 -23.97
CA ILE A 21 -0.41 -26.57 -22.84
C ILE A 21 0.17 -25.82 -21.65
N MET A 22 1.13 -24.91 -21.87
CA MET A 22 1.71 -24.09 -20.81
C MET A 22 0.66 -23.16 -20.17
N ILE A 23 -0.22 -22.54 -20.96
CA ILE A 23 -1.31 -21.69 -20.44
C ILE A 23 -2.28 -22.52 -19.60
N VAL A 24 -2.71 -23.68 -20.08
CA VAL A 24 -3.60 -24.59 -19.32
C VAL A 24 -2.93 -25.04 -18.02
N TYR A 25 -1.63 -25.35 -18.05
CA TYR A 25 -0.86 -25.70 -16.87
C TYR A 25 -0.81 -24.53 -15.87
N MET A 26 -0.55 -23.30 -16.32
CA MET A 26 -0.56 -22.10 -15.47
C MET A 26 -1.95 -21.81 -14.87
N MET A 27 -3.04 -22.06 -15.60
CA MET A 27 -4.40 -21.95 -15.09
C MET A 27 -4.72 -23.05 -14.05
N SER A 28 -4.14 -24.24 -14.19
CA SER A 28 -4.29 -25.33 -13.21
C SER A 28 -3.49 -25.10 -11.91
N LEU A 29 -2.44 -24.27 -11.94
CA LEU A 29 -1.72 -23.85 -10.73
C LEU A 29 -2.46 -22.77 -9.93
N GLN A 30 -3.42 -22.05 -10.53
CA GLN A 30 -4.23 -21.02 -9.84
C GLN A 30 -5.45 -21.58 -9.10
N THR A 31 -5.76 -22.87 -9.20
CA THR A 31 -7.02 -23.44 -8.67
C THR A 31 -6.91 -24.06 -7.27
N SER A 32 -5.75 -24.07 -6.62
CA SER A 32 -5.61 -24.60 -5.25
C SER A 32 -6.04 -23.65 -4.12
N GLY A 33 -6.89 -22.65 -4.39
CA GLY A 33 -7.28 -21.66 -3.38
C GLY A 33 -8.71 -21.10 -3.43
N TYR A 34 -9.59 -21.59 -4.30
CA TYR A 34 -10.97 -21.06 -4.36
C TYR A 34 -12.01 -22.18 -4.30
N ASN A 35 -12.48 -22.44 -3.08
CA ASN A 35 -13.82 -22.97 -2.86
C ASN A 35 -14.28 -22.49 -1.48
N THR A 36 -15.13 -21.49 -1.36
CA THR A 36 -16.60 -21.60 -1.31
C THR A 36 -17.08 -20.19 -0.94
N GLY A 37 -18.19 -19.62 -1.39
CA GLY A 37 -19.26 -20.03 -2.29
C GLY A 37 -20.27 -18.89 -2.25
N TYR A 38 -20.83 -18.49 -3.39
CA TYR A 38 -22.09 -17.77 -3.45
C TYR A 38 -22.73 -18.06 -4.80
N GLY A 39 -23.55 -19.11 -4.81
CA GLY A 39 -24.60 -19.26 -5.80
C GLY A 39 -25.83 -18.49 -5.34
N SER A 40 -26.56 -17.94 -6.32
CA SER A 40 -27.79 -17.13 -6.19
C SER A 40 -27.47 -15.69 -5.72
N MET A 41 -27.65 -14.63 -6.49
CA MET A 41 -28.87 -14.27 -7.22
C MET A 41 -28.51 -13.38 -8.42
N MET A 42 -28.74 -13.88 -9.64
CA MET A 42 -28.98 -13.03 -10.81
C MET A 42 -30.33 -13.40 -11.40
N GLY A 43 -31.21 -12.42 -11.48
CA GLY A 43 -32.50 -12.44 -12.18
C GLY A 43 -33.05 -11.01 -12.14
N SER A 44 -32.68 -10.16 -13.11
CA SER A 44 -33.45 -9.86 -14.33
C SER A 44 -34.63 -8.90 -14.09
N GLY A 45 -34.61 -7.74 -14.78
CA GLY A 45 -35.85 -7.06 -15.15
C GLY A 45 -35.86 -5.53 -15.10
N TYR A 46 -35.65 -4.90 -16.27
CA TYR A 46 -36.28 -3.68 -16.81
C TYR A 46 -36.95 -2.63 -15.90
N GLY A 47 -36.63 -1.35 -16.14
CA GLY A 47 -37.53 -0.22 -15.86
C GLY A 47 -36.83 1.12 -15.73
N GLY A 48 -36.84 1.94 -16.78
CA GLY A 48 -36.34 3.32 -16.71
C GLY A 48 -37.30 4.27 -15.99
N MET A 49 -36.79 5.40 -15.50
CA MET A 49 -37.52 6.68 -15.53
C MET A 49 -36.59 7.84 -15.18
N MET A 50 -36.55 8.81 -16.08
CA MET A 50 -35.97 10.13 -15.85
C MET A 50 -36.72 10.85 -14.72
N GLY A 51 -35.97 11.60 -13.92
CA GLY A 51 -36.48 12.63 -13.01
C GLY A 51 -35.65 13.91 -13.14
N THR A 52 -36.10 14.77 -14.03
CA THR A 52 -36.06 16.26 -14.05
C THR A 52 -35.54 16.86 -12.71
N GLY A 53 -34.45 17.63 -12.65
CA GLY A 53 -34.18 18.85 -13.38
C GLY A 53 -34.37 20.07 -12.45
N TYR A 54 -33.34 20.43 -11.69
CA TYR A 54 -33.18 21.77 -11.10
C TYR A 54 -31.73 22.22 -11.28
N ASN A 55 -31.58 23.35 -11.96
CA ASN A 55 -30.31 24.01 -12.29
C ASN A 55 -29.38 24.16 -11.08
N GLN A 56 -28.18 23.59 -11.14
CA GLN A 56 -26.96 24.24 -10.68
C GLN A 56 -25.83 23.91 -11.65
N GLN A 57 -25.35 24.95 -12.34
CA GLN A 57 -24.06 24.95 -13.01
C GLN A 57 -22.96 24.84 -11.94
N GLY A 58 -22.18 23.77 -11.99
CA GLY A 58 -20.99 23.60 -11.14
C GLY A 58 -20.22 22.36 -11.59
N GLY A 59 -19.05 22.58 -12.19
CA GLY A 59 -18.37 21.62 -13.06
C GLY A 59 -17.85 20.34 -12.39
N MET A 60 -17.95 19.24 -13.14
CA MET A 60 -16.99 18.14 -13.05
C MET A 60 -15.73 18.53 -13.83
N MET A 61 -14.61 18.05 -13.30
CA MET A 61 -13.28 17.89 -13.94
C MET A 61 -12.28 19.05 -13.77
N GLY A 62 -11.33 18.82 -12.86
CA GLY A 62 -9.91 19.03 -13.16
C GLY A 62 -9.37 20.44 -13.06
N ALA A 63 -8.96 20.85 -11.85
CA ALA A 63 -7.92 21.86 -11.60
C ALA A 63 -7.51 21.74 -10.13
N GLY A 64 -6.24 21.72 -9.72
CA GLY A 64 -5.02 21.96 -10.45
C GLY A 64 -3.79 21.58 -9.64
N TYR A 65 -2.69 21.43 -10.37
CA TYR A 65 -1.35 21.57 -9.84
C TYR A 65 -1.19 22.97 -9.25
N GLY A 66 -0.62 23.04 -8.05
CA GLY A 66 -0.16 24.28 -7.42
C GLY A 66 -1.10 24.82 -6.35
N GLN A 67 -0.80 24.49 -5.10
CA GLN A 67 -0.96 25.47 -4.02
C GLN A 67 0.37 25.61 -3.30
N GLN A 68 1.02 26.74 -3.59
CA GLN A 68 2.01 27.37 -2.76
C GLN A 68 1.40 27.69 -1.39
N GLY A 69 2.14 27.38 -0.33
CA GLY A 69 2.02 28.06 0.96
C GLY A 69 0.67 27.89 1.67
N GLY A 70 0.48 26.73 2.29
CA GLY A 70 -0.60 26.50 3.25
C GLY A 70 -0.47 25.10 3.82
N MET A 71 -0.38 25.02 5.13
CA MET A 71 -0.21 23.81 5.96
C MET A 71 -0.79 22.53 5.33
N MET A 72 0.03 21.47 5.31
CA MET A 72 -0.26 20.19 4.67
C MET A 72 -1.62 19.66 5.12
N GLY A 73 -2.63 19.85 4.27
CA GLY A 73 -4.01 19.52 4.59
C GLY A 73 -4.18 18.01 4.79
N SER A 74 -5.08 17.66 5.71
CA SER A 74 -5.58 16.32 6.07
C SER A 74 -6.01 15.42 4.89
N GLY A 75 -5.91 15.87 3.65
CA GLY A 75 -6.25 15.15 2.41
C GLY A 75 -5.38 13.92 2.11
N TYR A 76 -4.29 13.69 2.86
CA TYR A 76 -3.37 12.57 2.64
C TYR A 76 -3.33 11.55 3.80
N ILE A 77 -4.10 11.76 4.87
CA ILE A 77 -4.13 10.87 6.04
C ILE A 77 -5.44 10.06 5.99
N TYR A 78 -5.32 8.79 5.61
CA TYR A 78 -6.37 7.79 5.75
C TYR A 78 -6.30 7.10 7.13
N PRO A 79 -7.44 6.77 7.76
CA PRO A 79 -8.80 7.14 7.36
C PRO A 79 -9.09 8.62 7.62
N TYR A 80 -9.86 9.26 6.73
CA TYR A 80 -10.31 10.64 6.94
C TYR A 80 -11.25 10.72 8.15
N ASN A 81 -11.14 11.80 8.94
CA ASN A 81 -11.97 12.09 10.12
C ASN A 81 -11.77 11.18 11.34
N VAL A 82 -10.55 10.68 11.59
CA VAL A 82 -10.20 10.18 12.94
C VAL A 82 -9.98 11.37 13.87
N GLU A 83 -10.57 11.34 15.06
CA GLU A 83 -10.19 12.27 16.13
C GLU A 83 -8.67 12.15 16.38
N GLY A 84 -7.98 13.28 16.45
CA GLY A 84 -6.53 13.31 16.67
C GLY A 84 -5.65 13.40 15.42
N ILE A 85 -6.21 13.52 14.20
CA ILE A 85 -5.40 13.91 13.02
C ILE A 85 -4.81 15.30 13.25
N LYS A 86 -3.48 15.36 13.38
CA LYS A 86 -2.72 16.59 13.54
C LYS A 86 -2.44 17.24 12.19
N THR A 87 -2.56 18.56 12.13
CA THR A 87 -2.12 19.41 11.01
C THR A 87 -0.86 20.22 11.34
N GLU A 88 -0.41 20.15 12.60
CA GLU A 88 0.81 20.76 13.11
C GLU A 88 1.63 19.67 13.82
N PHE A 89 2.93 19.62 13.52
CA PHE A 89 3.85 18.60 14.01
C PHE A 89 4.99 19.24 14.79
N LYS A 90 5.39 18.62 15.90
CA LYS A 90 6.40 19.13 16.83
C LYS A 90 7.83 18.79 16.41
N SER A 91 8.00 17.80 15.54
CA SER A 91 9.30 17.35 15.03
C SER A 91 9.22 16.87 13.58
N ASN A 92 10.39 16.75 12.94
CA ASN A 92 10.51 16.12 11.63
C ASN A 92 10.01 14.66 11.67
N GLY A 93 10.37 13.90 12.71
CA GLY A 93 9.92 12.53 12.90
C GLY A 93 8.40 12.39 12.99
N GLU A 94 7.74 13.28 13.73
CA GLU A 94 6.27 13.31 13.80
C GLU A 94 5.67 13.68 12.44
N THR A 95 6.26 14.64 11.73
CA THR A 95 5.82 15.02 10.37
C THR A 95 5.89 13.81 9.42
N ILE A 96 7.01 13.09 9.44
CA ILE A 96 7.24 11.90 8.61
C ILE A 96 6.24 10.79 8.97
N TYR A 97 6.06 10.52 10.27
CA TYR A 97 5.16 9.48 10.74
C TYR A 97 3.73 9.68 10.25
N TYR A 98 3.23 10.92 10.27
CA TYR A 98 1.87 11.22 9.86
C TYR A 98 1.71 11.32 8.35
N THR A 99 2.72 11.83 7.63
CA THR A 99 2.51 12.29 6.25
C THR A 99 3.35 11.56 5.22
N GLY A 100 4.48 10.96 5.61
CA GLY A 100 5.50 10.46 4.68
C GLY A 100 6.32 11.55 4.00
N PHE A 101 6.24 12.80 4.47
CA PHE A 101 7.06 13.93 4.04
C PHE A 101 8.01 14.36 5.16
N ASN A 102 9.18 14.87 4.81
CA ASN A 102 10.09 15.47 5.78
C ASN A 102 9.81 16.97 6.00
N GLU A 103 10.54 17.58 6.92
CA GLU A 103 10.43 18.99 7.34
C GLU A 103 10.60 20.01 6.20
N THR A 104 11.26 19.61 5.11
CA THR A 104 11.42 20.45 3.90
C THR A 104 10.24 20.35 2.93
N GLY A 105 9.24 19.52 3.25
CA GLY A 105 8.12 19.20 2.37
C GLY A 105 8.47 18.19 1.27
N LYS A 106 9.62 17.51 1.37
CA LYS A 106 10.01 16.48 0.39
C LYS A 106 9.31 15.17 0.74
N ARG A 107 8.59 14.60 -0.25
CA ARG A 107 8.02 13.26 -0.14
C ARG A 107 9.12 12.21 -0.04
N ILE A 108 9.01 11.29 0.91
CA ILE A 108 9.94 10.18 1.06
C ILE A 108 9.47 9.04 0.14
N PRO A 109 10.30 8.58 -0.83
CA PRO A 109 9.94 7.47 -1.70
C PRO A 109 9.88 6.15 -0.92
N THR A 110 9.10 5.20 -1.43
CA THR A 110 9.11 3.82 -0.95
C THR A 110 9.49 2.88 -2.09
N SER A 111 10.08 1.72 -1.79
CA SER A 111 10.39 0.68 -2.79
C SER A 111 9.40 -0.49 -2.75
N TYR A 112 8.71 -0.67 -1.63
CA TYR A 112 7.58 -1.60 -1.46
C TYR A 112 6.42 -0.92 -0.74
N GLY A 113 5.32 -1.65 -0.58
CA GLY A 113 4.11 -1.24 0.13
C GLY A 113 2.87 -1.28 -0.77
N PRO A 114 1.72 -0.87 -0.25
CA PRO A 114 0.48 -0.83 -1.00
C PRO A 114 0.54 0.25 -2.08
N GLN A 115 -0.05 0.00 -3.26
CA GLN A 115 -0.03 0.92 -4.39
C GLN A 115 -0.58 2.32 -4.04
N TRP A 116 -1.57 2.40 -3.16
CA TRP A 116 -2.16 3.67 -2.76
C TRP A 116 -1.18 4.60 -2.03
N ILE A 117 -0.19 4.07 -1.30
CA ILE A 117 0.86 4.91 -0.69
C ILE A 117 1.64 5.65 -1.78
N TYR A 118 1.97 4.98 -2.88
CA TYR A 118 2.70 5.59 -4.00
C TYR A 118 1.90 6.68 -4.71
N MET A 119 0.61 6.43 -4.95
CA MET A 119 -0.25 7.32 -5.74
C MET A 119 -0.83 8.47 -4.92
N HIS A 120 -1.23 8.20 -3.69
CA HIS A 120 -1.94 9.15 -2.82
C HIS A 120 -1.07 9.68 -1.68
N GLY A 121 0.11 9.13 -1.44
CA GLY A 121 0.88 9.47 -0.25
C GLY A 121 0.31 8.81 1.00
N GLY A 122 0.80 9.24 2.16
CA GLY A 122 0.55 8.64 3.46
C GLY A 122 1.85 8.43 4.23
N GLY A 123 1.74 8.13 5.52
CA GLY A 123 2.83 7.83 6.43
C GLY A 123 2.59 6.54 7.23
N CYS A 124 3.41 6.34 8.25
CA CYS A 124 3.32 5.21 9.19
C CYS A 124 1.93 5.11 9.84
N VAL A 125 1.34 6.27 10.17
CA VAL A 125 0.05 6.40 10.86
C VAL A 125 -1.10 5.68 10.15
N ASN A 126 -1.05 5.54 8.82
CA ASN A 126 -2.16 4.97 8.06
C ASN A 126 -2.35 3.47 8.30
N CYS A 127 -1.30 2.78 8.78
CA CYS A 127 -1.35 1.36 9.13
C CYS A 127 -1.20 1.16 10.63
N HIS A 128 -0.32 1.92 11.28
CA HIS A 128 0.00 1.76 12.70
C HIS A 128 -0.84 2.63 13.65
N GLY A 129 -1.70 3.50 13.13
CA GLY A 129 -2.55 4.37 13.95
C GLY A 129 -1.79 5.55 14.56
N VAL A 130 -2.49 6.39 15.32
CA VAL A 130 -1.90 7.57 15.99
C VAL A 130 -1.11 7.21 17.24
N ASP A 131 -1.41 6.04 17.80
CA ASP A 131 -0.84 5.44 19.00
C ASP A 131 0.18 4.33 18.69
N GLY A 132 0.44 4.06 17.41
CA GLY A 132 1.39 3.03 17.00
C GLY A 132 0.89 1.59 17.17
N GLN A 133 -0.32 1.35 17.66
CA GLN A 133 -0.79 0.00 18.01
C GLN A 133 -1.23 -0.85 16.80
N GLY A 134 -1.47 -0.22 15.64
CA GLY A 134 -1.96 -0.90 14.46
C GLY A 134 -3.30 -1.62 14.69
N GLY A 135 -3.36 -2.92 14.36
CA GLY A 135 -4.50 -3.77 14.74
C GLY A 135 -5.67 -3.84 13.77
N VAL A 136 -5.69 -3.00 12.71
CA VAL A 136 -6.74 -3.06 11.67
C VAL A 136 -6.14 -3.51 10.33
N PRO A 137 -6.69 -4.54 9.66
CA PRO A 137 -6.22 -4.97 8.35
C PRO A 137 -6.22 -3.83 7.32
N VAL A 138 -5.10 -3.67 6.61
CA VAL A 138 -5.02 -2.73 5.49
C VAL A 138 -5.89 -3.24 4.35
N MET A 139 -6.65 -2.35 3.70
CA MET A 139 -7.42 -2.71 2.51
C MET A 139 -6.50 -3.31 1.43
N MET A 140 -6.86 -4.47 0.89
CA MET A 140 -6.03 -5.25 -0.05
C MET A 140 -4.65 -5.65 0.51
N GLY A 141 -4.51 -5.70 1.82
CA GLY A 141 -3.37 -6.28 2.54
C GLY A 141 -3.70 -7.64 3.13
N TYR A 142 -2.68 -8.48 3.34
CA TYR A 142 -2.82 -9.82 3.92
C TYR A 142 -2.38 -9.89 5.38
N THR A 143 -1.87 -8.78 5.92
CA THR A 143 -1.26 -8.71 7.25
C THR A 143 -1.90 -7.60 8.05
N VAL A 144 -2.22 -7.89 9.31
CA VAL A 144 -2.63 -6.88 10.28
C VAL A 144 -1.36 -6.13 10.71
N PRO A 145 -1.30 -4.80 10.60
CA PRO A 145 -0.17 -4.03 11.10
C PRO A 145 0.05 -4.27 12.59
N ALA A 146 1.30 -4.48 12.98
CA ALA A 146 1.71 -4.73 14.35
C ALA A 146 1.66 -3.47 15.22
N ASP A 147 1.68 -3.68 16.53
CA ASP A 147 2.02 -2.67 17.51
C ASP A 147 3.51 -2.30 17.36
N ILE A 148 3.77 -1.03 17.09
CA ILE A 148 5.11 -0.47 16.92
C ILE A 148 5.46 0.54 18.03
N THR A 149 4.71 0.56 19.12
CA THR A 149 5.13 1.29 20.32
C THR A 149 6.51 0.79 20.74
N TYR A 150 7.36 1.71 21.20
CA TYR A 150 8.74 1.35 21.44
C TYR A 150 8.88 0.33 22.58
N ALA A 151 7.96 0.38 23.55
CA ALA A 151 7.85 -0.62 24.60
C ALA A 151 7.54 -2.02 24.04
N SER A 152 6.55 -2.17 23.16
CA SER A 152 6.20 -3.47 22.56
C SER A 152 7.37 -4.02 21.74
N LEU A 153 7.93 -3.22 20.83
CA LEU A 153 9.05 -3.64 19.96
C LEU A 153 10.29 -4.11 20.74
N THR A 154 10.60 -3.47 21.88
CA THR A 154 11.83 -3.75 22.63
C THR A 154 11.67 -4.79 23.73
N THR A 155 10.43 -5.20 24.06
CA THR A 155 10.17 -6.12 25.19
C THR A 155 9.32 -7.33 24.86
N GLU A 156 8.39 -7.23 23.91
CA GLU A 156 7.44 -8.29 23.59
C GLU A 156 7.89 -9.15 22.40
N GLU A 157 8.68 -8.57 21.49
CA GLU A 157 9.25 -9.24 20.33
C GLU A 157 10.42 -10.17 20.70
N ASN A 158 10.59 -11.26 19.94
CA ASN A 158 11.65 -12.23 20.17
C ASN A 158 12.33 -12.66 18.84
N PRO A 159 13.54 -12.16 18.53
CA PRO A 159 14.36 -11.28 19.37
C PRO A 159 13.75 -9.88 19.50
N PRO A 160 14.01 -9.17 20.61
CA PRO A 160 13.57 -7.79 20.74
C PRO A 160 14.25 -6.91 19.70
N PHE A 161 13.53 -5.90 19.23
CA PHE A 161 14.10 -4.92 18.33
C PHE A 161 15.12 -4.04 19.07
N THR A 162 16.28 -3.83 18.46
CA THR A 162 17.17 -2.71 18.80
C THR A 162 16.85 -1.51 17.91
N ASP A 163 17.39 -0.34 18.26
CA ASP A 163 17.36 0.84 17.40
C ASP A 163 17.82 0.54 15.96
N GLU A 164 18.88 -0.24 15.79
CA GLU A 164 19.39 -0.68 14.49
C GLU A 164 18.40 -1.58 13.77
N ALA A 165 17.75 -2.49 14.50
CA ALA A 165 16.73 -3.37 13.93
C ALA A 165 15.50 -2.58 13.48
N ILE A 166 15.05 -1.58 14.24
CA ILE A 166 13.94 -0.71 13.83
C ILE A 166 14.33 0.07 12.56
N ARG A 167 15.56 0.59 12.50
CA ARG A 167 16.07 1.24 11.27
C ARG A 167 16.09 0.29 10.08
N ALA A 168 16.48 -0.97 10.29
CA ALA A 168 16.47 -1.99 9.25
C ALA A 168 15.04 -2.37 8.81
N ALA A 169 14.09 -2.45 9.74
CA ALA A 169 12.68 -2.66 9.45
C ALA A 169 12.11 -1.54 8.55
N ILE A 170 12.37 -0.27 8.88
CA ILE A 170 11.87 0.87 8.12
C ILE A 170 12.47 0.93 6.70
N ARG A 171 13.79 0.73 6.58
CA ARG A 171 14.47 0.86 5.27
C ARG A 171 14.39 -0.38 4.40
N ASN A 172 14.61 -1.55 5.00
CA ASN A 172 14.84 -2.80 4.28
C ASN A 172 13.66 -3.77 4.46
N GLY A 173 12.80 -3.53 5.46
CA GLY A 173 11.72 -4.42 5.80
C GLY A 173 12.22 -5.75 6.35
N LEU A 174 13.14 -5.68 7.32
CA LEU A 174 13.73 -6.83 7.99
C LEU A 174 13.36 -6.84 9.48
N GLU A 175 13.04 -8.02 9.98
CA GLU A 175 12.89 -8.30 11.41
C GLU A 175 14.24 -8.47 12.11
N PRO A 176 14.30 -8.46 13.46
CA PRO A 176 15.54 -8.68 14.21
C PRO A 176 16.13 -10.07 13.95
N SER A 177 15.30 -11.05 13.60
CA SER A 177 15.68 -12.39 13.15
C SER A 177 16.40 -12.39 11.79
N GLY A 178 16.30 -11.29 11.02
CA GLY A 178 16.73 -11.19 9.64
C GLY A 178 15.68 -11.63 8.62
N GLU A 179 14.51 -12.11 9.07
CA GLU A 179 13.40 -12.44 8.18
C GLU A 179 12.81 -11.19 7.53
N SER A 180 12.19 -11.36 6.36
CA SER A 180 11.56 -10.25 5.65
C SER A 180 10.16 -9.97 6.16
N LEU A 181 9.88 -8.71 6.49
CA LEU A 181 8.53 -8.24 6.79
C LEU A 181 7.59 -8.45 5.62
N SER A 182 6.28 -8.45 5.91
CA SER A 182 5.23 -8.46 4.88
C SER A 182 5.49 -7.43 3.77
N PRO A 183 5.31 -7.75 2.47
CA PRO A 183 5.41 -6.78 1.37
C PRO A 183 4.46 -5.58 1.51
N THR A 184 3.40 -5.73 2.32
CA THR A 184 2.46 -4.65 2.67
C THR A 184 3.11 -3.56 3.53
N MET A 185 4.16 -3.86 4.31
CA MET A 185 4.92 -2.85 5.05
C MET A 185 5.80 -2.05 4.08
N PRO A 186 5.67 -0.72 3.94
CA PRO A 186 6.50 0.01 3.00
C PRO A 186 7.99 0.02 3.39
N ARG A 187 8.88 -0.01 2.39
CA ARG A 187 10.33 0.16 2.58
C ARG A 187 10.70 1.58 2.21
N TRP A 188 11.00 2.41 3.23
CA TRP A 188 11.15 3.84 3.09
C TRP A 188 12.58 4.24 2.73
N GLN A 189 12.72 5.00 1.64
CA GLN A 189 14.01 5.50 1.14
C GLN A 189 14.37 6.82 1.83
N MET A 190 14.61 6.76 3.14
CA MET A 190 14.90 7.90 4.02
C MET A 190 16.39 8.24 4.06
N SER A 191 16.71 9.53 4.20
CA SER A 191 18.05 9.97 4.64
C SER A 191 18.34 9.48 6.07
N ASP A 192 19.61 9.45 6.49
CA ASP A 192 19.95 9.04 7.87
C ASP A 192 19.32 9.97 8.91
N LYS A 193 19.26 11.28 8.62
CA LYS A 193 18.58 12.26 9.47
C LYS A 193 17.10 11.94 9.59
N ASP A 194 16.39 11.79 8.47
CA ASP A 194 14.94 11.53 8.48
C ASP A 194 14.61 10.22 9.20
N LEU A 195 15.44 9.19 9.02
CA LEU A 195 15.25 7.92 9.70
C LEU A 195 15.48 8.03 11.21
N ASN A 196 16.51 8.74 11.65
CA ASN A 196 16.78 8.96 13.07
C ASN A 196 15.68 9.79 13.73
N ASP A 197 15.24 10.87 13.09
CA ASP A 197 14.15 11.70 13.57
C ASP A 197 12.85 10.87 13.69
N THR A 198 12.56 10.00 12.70
CA THR A 198 11.41 9.08 12.73
C THR A 198 11.49 8.10 13.89
N LEU A 199 12.67 7.50 14.12
CA LEU A 199 12.89 6.60 15.26
C LEU A 199 12.74 7.32 16.61
N GLU A 200 13.24 8.55 16.72
CA GLU A 200 13.04 9.37 17.93
C GLU A 200 11.56 9.62 18.21
N TYR A 201 10.75 9.82 17.17
CA TYR A 201 9.30 9.93 17.35
C TYR A 201 8.66 8.60 17.76
N ILE A 202 9.03 7.48 17.14
CA ILE A 202 8.53 6.14 17.52
C ILE A 202 8.83 5.82 18.99
N LYS A 203 9.98 6.28 19.53
CA LYS A 203 10.32 6.16 20.96
C LYS A 203 9.36 6.88 21.92
N THR A 204 8.51 7.77 21.39
CA THR A 204 7.49 8.48 22.17
C THR A 204 6.10 7.84 22.09
N LEU A 205 5.94 6.82 21.23
CA LEU A 205 4.72 6.03 21.09
C LEU A 205 4.64 4.94 22.15
#